data_AF-A0A1G2VER8-F1
#
_entry.id   AF-A0A1G2VER8-F1
#
_cell.length_a   1.000
_cell.length_b   1.000
_cell.length_c   1.000
_cell.angle_alpha   90.00
_cell.angle_beta   90.00
_cell.angle_gamma   90.00
#
_symmetry.space_group_name_H-M   'P 1'
#
loop_
_entity.id
_entity.type
_entity.pdbx_description
1 polymer ?
#
loop_
_entity_poly.entity_id
_entity_poly.type
_entity_poly.pdbx_seq_one_letter_code
_entity_poly.pdbx_strand_id
1 'polypeptide(L)'
;MINAEVQKSGAESALSVIRKFSRRVQGTGLIQTVRKRRYYERDKSKTVSKKRALKRIERYQNRLELIKEGKLVEEVRRGRRPATGSMNRDTTQAPAPAAGRSSGLGENTPIAR
;
A
#
# COMPACT_ATOMS: atom_id res chain seq x y z
N MET A 1 -26.36 5.42 -9.57
CA MET A 1 -25.49 4.72 -8.58
C MET A 1 -24.09 5.28 -8.71
N ILE A 2 -23.52 5.79 -7.62
CA ILE A 2 -22.17 6.40 -7.63
C ILE A 2 -21.16 5.34 -7.17
N ASN A 3 -20.19 5.02 -8.03
CA ASN A 3 -19.24 3.92 -7.76
C ASN A 3 -18.03 4.37 -6.91
N ALA A 4 -17.58 5.60 -7.12
CA ALA A 4 -16.50 6.21 -6.35
C ALA A 4 -16.74 7.72 -6.28
N GLU A 5 -16.79 8.24 -5.06
CA GLU A 5 -16.92 9.66 -4.76
C GLU A 5 -16.00 9.99 -3.59
N VAL A 6 -15.39 11.17 -3.63
CA VAL A 6 -14.56 11.70 -2.56
C VAL A 6 -14.89 13.18 -2.41
N GLN A 7 -15.37 13.56 -1.24
CA GLN A 7 -15.55 14.95 -0.86
C GLN A 7 -14.29 15.48 -0.17
N LYS A 8 -13.96 16.74 -0.42
CA LYS A 8 -12.85 17.43 0.25
C LYS A 8 -13.24 17.72 1.69
N SER A 9 -12.35 17.43 2.64
CA SER A 9 -12.55 17.79 4.04
C SER A 9 -11.51 18.83 4.48
N GLY A 10 -11.98 19.92 5.11
CA GLY A 10 -11.12 20.94 5.72
C GLY A 10 -10.00 21.49 4.82
N ALA A 11 -8.77 21.49 5.36
CA ALA A 11 -7.56 22.03 4.74
C ALA A 11 -6.79 21.01 3.87
N GLU A 12 -7.46 20.04 3.26
CA GLU A 12 -6.81 19.10 2.34
C GLU A 12 -6.31 19.79 1.06
N SER A 13 -5.07 19.48 0.66
CA SER A 13 -4.56 19.85 -0.66
C SER A 13 -5.26 19.04 -1.76
N ALA A 14 -5.45 19.66 -2.93
CA ALA A 14 -6.04 19.02 -4.11
C ALA A 14 -5.36 17.69 -4.48
N LEU A 15 -4.03 17.62 -4.36
CA LEU A 15 -3.27 16.39 -4.65
C LEU A 15 -3.63 15.23 -3.70
N SER A 16 -3.92 15.53 -2.43
CA SER A 16 -4.34 14.52 -1.45
C SER A 16 -5.74 14.00 -1.78
N VAL A 17 -6.66 14.87 -2.21
CA VAL A 17 -8.01 14.47 -2.67
C VAL A 17 -7.93 13.58 -3.90
N ILE A 18 -7.11 13.93 -4.89
CA ILE A 18 -6.90 13.12 -6.10
C ILE A 18 -6.35 11.73 -5.73
N ARG A 19 -5.36 11.65 -4.82
CA ARG A 19 -4.82 10.36 -4.35
C ARG A 19 -5.89 9.50 -3.66
N LYS A 20 -6.73 10.09 -2.80
CA LYS A 20 -7.86 9.38 -2.16
C LYS A 20 -8.84 8.85 -3.20
N PHE A 21 -9.19 9.67 -4.19
CA PHE A 21 -10.07 9.28 -5.28
C PHE A 21 -9.48 8.12 -6.08
N SER A 22 -8.22 8.21 -6.51
CA SER A 22 -7.53 7.14 -7.24
C SER A 22 -7.52 5.82 -6.45
N ARG A 23 -7.21 5.86 -5.14
CA ARG A 23 -7.25 4.66 -4.29
C ARG A 23 -8.66 4.10 -4.14
N ARG A 24 -9.68 4.96 -4.01
CA ARG A 24 -11.09 4.55 -3.93
C ARG A 24 -11.55 3.90 -5.23
N VAL A 25 -11.21 4.46 -6.38
CA VAL A 25 -11.49 3.89 -7.71
C VAL A 25 -10.81 2.54 -7.87
N GLN A 26 -9.53 2.42 -7.52
CA GLN A 26 -8.81 1.14 -7.57
C GLN A 26 -9.44 0.09 -6.66
N GLY A 27 -9.84 0.47 -5.44
CA GLY A 27 -10.49 -0.43 -4.48
C GLY A 27 -11.87 -0.95 -4.92
N THR A 28 -12.59 -0.22 -5.79
CA THR A 28 -13.87 -0.70 -6.33
C THR A 28 -13.74 -1.83 -7.35
N GLY A 29 -12.55 -2.03 -7.92
CA GLY A 29 -12.35 -2.97 -9.02
C GLY A 29 -13.07 -2.61 -10.32
N LEU A 30 -13.68 -1.42 -10.43
CA LEU A 30 -14.49 -0.99 -11.59
C LEU A 30 -13.72 -1.15 -12.91
N ILE A 31 -12.46 -0.69 -12.93
CA ILE A 31 -11.61 -0.79 -14.12
C ILE A 31 -11.42 -2.25 -14.55
N GLN A 32 -11.23 -3.17 -13.60
CA GLN A 32 -11.06 -4.59 -13.90
C GLN A 32 -12.37 -5.19 -14.44
N THR A 33 -13.52 -4.83 -13.86
CA THR A 33 -14.83 -5.30 -14.31
C THR A 33 -15.16 -4.79 -15.72
N VAL A 34 -14.96 -3.50 -16.00
CA VAL A 34 -15.20 -2.91 -17.34
C VAL A 34 -14.27 -3.54 -18.37
N ARG A 35 -12.98 -3.73 -18.05
CA ARG A 35 -12.04 -4.43 -18.96
C ARG A 35 -12.48 -5.86 -19.26
N LYS A 36 -12.93 -6.60 -18.24
CA LYS A 36 -13.42 -7.98 -18.41
C LYS A 36 -14.71 -8.07 -19.24
N ARG A 37 -15.60 -7.07 -19.13
CA ARG A 37 -16.89 -7.04 -19.83
C ARG A 37 -16.82 -6.43 -21.24
N ARG A 38 -15.69 -5.83 -21.64
CA ARG A 38 -15.56 -5.10 -22.90
C ARG A 38 -15.84 -5.98 -24.13
N TYR A 39 -15.37 -7.21 -24.11
CA TYR A 39 -15.50 -8.15 -25.22
C TYR A 39 -16.13 -9.45 -24.73
N TYR A 40 -16.87 -10.11 -25.62
CA TYR A 40 -17.41 -11.43 -25.35
C TYR A 40 -16.28 -12.46 -25.28
N GLU A 41 -16.25 -13.23 -24.19
CA GLU A 41 -15.40 -14.41 -24.05
C GLU A 41 -16.30 -15.64 -23.97
N ARG A 42 -15.96 -16.69 -24.72
CA ARG A 42 -16.63 -17.99 -24.58
C ARG A 42 -16.40 -18.61 -23.19
N ASP A 43 -17.34 -19.44 -22.77
CA ASP A 43 -17.16 -20.24 -21.56
C ASP A 43 -16.01 -21.23 -21.70
N LYS A 44 -15.26 -21.40 -20.60
CA LYS A 44 -14.09 -22.28 -20.55
C LYS A 44 -14.54 -23.69 -20.17
N SER A 45 -14.01 -24.68 -20.88
CA SER A 45 -14.25 -26.09 -20.53
C SER A 45 -13.62 -26.45 -19.17
N LYS A 46 -14.13 -27.52 -18.55
CA LYS A 46 -13.65 -28.00 -17.24
C LYS A 46 -12.14 -28.24 -17.23
N THR A 47 -11.60 -28.82 -18.30
CA THR A 47 -10.16 -29.12 -18.43
C THR A 47 -9.29 -27.87 -18.46
N VAL A 48 -9.71 -26.82 -19.18
CA VAL A 48 -8.97 -25.54 -19.25
C VAL A 48 -8.95 -24.86 -17.88
N SER A 49 -10.08 -24.87 -17.17
CA SER A 49 -10.19 -24.35 -15.81
C SER A 49 -9.30 -25.12 -14.84
N LYS A 50 -9.29 -26.46 -14.91
CA LYS A 50 -8.42 -27.34 -14.10
C LYS A 50 -6.93 -27.04 -14.34
N LYS A 51 -6.50 -26.94 -15.61
CA LYS A 51 -5.10 -26.62 -15.96
C LYS A 51 -4.66 -25.28 -15.37
N ARG A 52 -5.53 -24.25 -15.40
CA ARG A 52 -5.24 -22.93 -14.80
C ARG A 52 -5.14 -23.02 -13.28
N ALA A 53 -5.99 -23.82 -12.63
CA ALA A 53 -5.99 -24.01 -11.19
C ALA A 53 -4.70 -24.70 -10.72
N LEU A 54 -4.26 -25.76 -11.40
CA LEU A 54 -3.00 -26.47 -11.10
C LEU A 54 -1.80 -25.51 -11.16
N LYS A 55 -1.68 -24.70 -12.23
CA LYS A 55 -0.63 -23.66 -12.34
C LYS A 55 -0.67 -22.61 -11.24
N ARG A 56 -1.82 -22.37 -10.61
CA ARG A 56 -1.93 -21.44 -9.47
C ARG A 56 -1.41 -22.09 -8.19
N ILE A 57 -1.75 -23.36 -7.97
CA ILE A 57 -1.30 -24.15 -6.81
C ILE A 57 0.23 -24.31 -6.85
N GLU A 58 0.78 -24.70 -8.01
CA GLU A 58 2.22 -24.83 -8.21
C GLU A 58 2.96 -23.52 -7.90
N ARG A 59 2.53 -22.39 -8.46
CA ARG A 59 3.12 -21.07 -8.15
C ARG A 59 2.96 -20.64 -6.69
N TYR A 60 1.98 -21.21 -5.98
CA TYR A 60 1.82 -20.97 -4.55
C TYR A 60 2.86 -21.78 -3.76
N GLN A 61 3.04 -23.07 -4.07
CA GLN A 61 4.02 -23.92 -3.41
C GLN A 61 5.45 -23.44 -3.65
N ASN A 62 5.81 -23.13 -4.89
CA ASN A 62 7.15 -22.61 -5.21
C ASN A 62 7.45 -21.31 -4.44
N ARG A 63 6.44 -20.46 -4.20
CA ARG A 63 6.62 -19.25 -3.38
C ARG A 63 6.92 -19.63 -1.93
N LEU A 64 6.20 -20.59 -1.35
CA LEU A 64 6.42 -21.03 0.02
C LEU A 64 7.80 -21.66 0.20
N GLU A 65 8.24 -22.47 -0.76
CA GLU A 65 9.58 -23.05 -0.79
C GLU A 65 10.66 -21.96 -0.84
N LEU A 66 10.53 -20.98 -1.74
CA LEU A 66 11.47 -19.87 -1.82
C LEU A 66 11.51 -18.99 -0.56
N ILE A 67 10.37 -18.83 0.12
CA ILE A 67 10.31 -18.15 1.43
C ILE A 67 11.06 -19.00 2.47
N LYS A 68 10.84 -20.32 2.50
CA LYS A 68 11.51 -21.23 3.42
C LYS A 68 13.03 -21.27 3.20
N GLU A 69 13.46 -21.20 1.94
CA GLU A 69 14.88 -21.09 1.56
C GLU A 69 15.48 -19.70 1.84
N GLY A 70 14.68 -18.72 2.25
CA GLY A 70 15.12 -17.35 2.52
C GLY A 70 15.43 -16.52 1.26
N LYS A 71 15.16 -17.04 0.06
CA LYS A 71 15.37 -16.34 -1.22
C LYS A 71 14.32 -15.26 -1.48
N LEU A 72 13.17 -15.35 -0.82
CA LEU A 72 12.07 -14.40 -0.93
C LEU A 72 11.69 -13.88 0.46
N VAL A 73 11.65 -12.56 0.63
CA VAL A 73 11.11 -11.93 1.84
C VAL A 73 9.58 -12.04 1.79
N GLU A 74 8.96 -12.48 2.87
CA GLU A 74 7.51 -12.48 2.99
C GLU A 74 7.00 -11.02 2.95
N GLU A 75 6.42 -10.62 1.83
CA GLU A 75 5.79 -9.31 1.73
C GLU A 75 4.58 -9.27 2.65
N VAL A 76 4.71 -8.61 3.80
CA VAL A 76 3.57 -8.18 4.61
C VAL A 76 2.71 -7.31 3.71
N ARG A 77 1.56 -7.83 3.27
CA ARG A 77 0.62 -7.15 2.36
C ARG A 77 0.35 -5.74 2.88
N ARG A 78 1.00 -4.73 2.28
CA ARG A 78 0.91 -3.33 2.71
C ARG A 78 -0.56 -2.89 2.62
N GLY A 79 -1.23 -2.85 3.77
CA GLY A 79 -2.67 -2.59 3.89
C GLY A 79 -3.37 -3.44 4.95
N ARG A 80 -2.84 -4.63 5.28
CA ARG A 80 -3.17 -5.34 6.52
C ARG A 80 -2.03 -5.08 7.48
N ARG A 81 -2.14 -4.02 8.29
CA ARG A 81 -1.25 -3.87 9.44
C ARG A 81 -1.36 -5.17 10.27
N PRO A 82 -0.27 -5.93 10.49
CA PRO A 82 -0.30 -6.94 11.54
C PRO A 82 -0.64 -6.21 12.84
N ALA A 83 -1.53 -6.76 13.65
CA ALA A 83 -1.96 -6.20 14.93
C ALA A 83 -0.87 -6.33 16.00
N THR A 84 0.38 -6.06 15.65
CA THR A 84 1.54 -6.12 16.53
C THR A 84 2.22 -4.76 16.51
N GLY A 85 2.05 -4.02 17.62
CA GLY A 85 2.80 -2.78 17.86
C GLY A 85 1.98 -1.56 18.28
N SER A 86 0.94 -1.71 19.11
CA SER A 86 0.57 -0.64 20.05
C SER A 86 1.41 -0.85 21.31
N MET A 87 2.70 -0.50 21.23
CA MET A 87 3.50 -0.33 22.44
C MET A 87 3.00 0.95 23.11
N ASN A 88 2.38 0.80 24.28
CA ASN A 88 2.06 1.91 25.17
C ASN A 88 3.36 2.69 25.42
N ARG A 89 3.47 3.90 24.85
CA ARG A 89 4.39 4.89 25.40
C ARG A 89 3.68 5.50 26.58
N ASP A 90 3.80 4.85 27.73
CA ASP A 90 3.55 5.52 28.99
C ASP A 90 4.50 6.72 29.03
N THR A 91 3.88 7.89 28.89
CA THR A 91 4.53 9.18 28.95
C THR A 91 4.89 9.40 30.40
N THR A 92 6.11 9.04 30.80
CA THR A 92 6.66 9.52 32.06
C THR A 92 6.93 11.01 31.89
N GLN A 93 6.00 11.80 32.42
CA GLN A 93 6.05 13.24 32.45
C GLN A 93 7.12 13.66 33.46
N ALA A 94 8.22 14.24 32.99
CA ALA A 94 9.16 14.99 33.81
C ALA A 94 9.39 16.34 33.14
N PRO A 95 8.99 17.48 33.74
CA PRO A 95 9.28 18.80 33.21
C PRO A 95 10.70 19.21 33.62
N ALA A 96 11.53 19.59 32.66
CA ALA A 96 12.83 20.23 32.91
C ALA A 96 13.05 21.41 31.94
N PRO A 97 13.81 22.43 32.36
CA PRO A 97 13.45 23.84 32.17
C PRO A 97 13.95 24.47 30.87
N ALA A 98 13.30 25.58 30.52
CA ALA A 98 13.62 26.45 29.41
C ALA A 98 15.08 26.94 29.41
N ALA A 99 15.78 26.77 28.28
CA ALA A 99 16.96 27.55 27.94
C ALA A 99 17.20 27.57 26.41
N GLY A 100 17.39 28.77 25.86
CA GLY A 100 18.23 29.00 24.69
C GLY A 100 17.61 28.83 23.31
N ARG A 101 16.98 29.90 22.80
CA ARG A 101 16.89 30.13 21.34
C ARG A 101 18.25 30.62 20.86
N SER A 102 18.91 29.92 19.95
CA SER A 102 19.96 30.48 19.11
C SER A 102 19.72 30.10 17.65
N SER A 103 19.37 31.11 16.86
CA SER A 103 19.39 31.10 15.41
C SER A 103 20.84 31.03 14.94
N GLY A 104 21.21 29.96 14.25
CA GLY A 104 22.51 29.80 13.61
C GLY A 104 22.35 29.18 12.24
N LEU A 105 22.17 30.02 11.23
CA LEU A 105 22.39 29.68 9.82
C LEU A 105 23.88 29.31 9.68
N GLY A 106 24.17 28.02 9.61
CA GLY A 106 25.51 27.47 9.44
C GLY A 106 25.67 26.94 8.02
N GLU A 107 26.05 27.84 7.11
CA GLU A 107 26.59 27.54 5.79
C GLU A 107 27.79 26.60 5.93
N ASN A 108 27.65 25.36 5.46
CA ASN A 108 28.79 24.45 5.26
C ASN A 108 28.55 23.62 4.00
N THR A 109 28.86 24.20 2.85
CA THR A 109 29.06 23.43 1.61
C THR A 109 30.28 24.00 0.90
N PRO A 110 31.38 23.24 0.75
CA PRO A 110 32.58 23.75 0.09
C PRO A 110 32.33 23.86 -1.42
N ILE A 111 32.48 25.08 -1.96
CA ILE A 111 32.60 25.33 -3.40
C ILE A 111 33.96 24.78 -3.86
N ALA A 112 33.92 23.86 -4.83
CA ALA A 112 35.10 23.40 -5.55
C ALA A 112 35.69 24.57 -6.37
N ARG A 113 37.02 24.70 -6.33
CA ARG A 113 37.80 25.49 -7.29
C ARG A 113 38.52 24.55 -8.25
#